data_AF-X1CKF6-F1
#
_entry.id   AF-X1CKF6-F1
#
_cell.length_a   1.000
_cell.length_b   1.000
_cell.length_c   1.000
_cell.angle_alpha   90.00
_cell.angle_beta   90.00
_cell.angle_gamma   90.00
#
_symmetry.space_group_name_H-M   'P 1'
#
loop_
_entity.id
_entity.type
_entity.pdbx_description
1 polymer ?
#
loop_
_entity_poly.entity_id
_entity_poly.type
_entity_poly.pdbx_seq_one_letter_code
_entity_poly.pdbx_strand_id
1 'polypeptide(L)'
;KYPQHTFLLLTKNPKRYLKWSFRNNFWLGQTVVHKEDFVYMPDVKNTKFVSFEPLLDENIGEYYYKGVDWFIIGGLSPKPRHSDQCINIILGQASKFGVPVFIKHNARYSVVKQEFPSGM
;
A
#
# COMPACT_ATOMS: atom_id res chain seq x y z
N LYS A 1 -13.19 -16.25 17.72
CA LYS A 1 -12.46 -14.95 17.68
C LYS A 1 -10.98 -15.25 17.44
N TYR A 2 -10.27 -14.40 16.71
CA TYR A 2 -8.92 -14.67 16.21
C TYR A 2 -7.94 -13.50 16.49
N PRO A 3 -7.73 -13.12 17.76
CA PRO A 3 -6.92 -11.94 18.12
C PRO A 3 -5.43 -12.10 17.77
N GLN A 4 -4.93 -13.32 17.68
CA GLN A 4 -3.56 -13.64 17.28
C GLN A 4 -3.28 -13.41 15.79
N HIS A 5 -4.32 -13.22 14.98
CA HIS A 5 -4.21 -13.02 13.54
C HIS A 5 -4.42 -11.56 13.17
N THR A 6 -3.56 -11.06 12.29
CA THR A 6 -3.75 -9.77 11.62
C THR A 6 -4.46 -10.01 10.28
N PHE A 7 -5.57 -9.32 10.07
CA PHE A 7 -6.37 -9.42 8.85
C PHE A 7 -6.11 -8.21 7.96
N LEU A 8 -5.51 -8.43 6.79
CA LEU A 8 -5.34 -7.39 5.79
C LEU A 8 -6.59 -7.35 4.92
N LEU A 9 -7.33 -6.25 4.99
CA LEU A 9 -8.44 -5.98 4.08
C LEU A 9 -7.94 -5.09 2.95
N LEU A 10 -8.33 -5.39 1.73
CA LEU A 10 -7.91 -4.64 0.56
C LEU A 10 -9.12 -4.28 -0.30
N THR A 11 -9.21 -3.03 -0.74
CA THR A 11 -10.33 -2.53 -1.55
C THR A 11 -9.88 -1.47 -2.55
N LYS A 12 -10.61 -1.31 -3.65
CA LYS A 12 -10.49 -0.12 -4.53
C LYS A 12 -11.35 1.07 -4.06
N ASN A 13 -12.13 0.92 -2.99
CA ASN A 13 -13.02 1.96 -2.47
C ASN A 13 -12.90 2.07 -0.95
N PRO A 14 -11.82 2.71 -0.43
CA PRO A 14 -11.54 2.77 1.00
C PRO A 14 -12.56 3.59 1.79
N LYS A 15 -13.33 4.48 1.15
CA LYS A 15 -14.43 5.21 1.80
C LYS A 15 -15.47 4.26 2.40
N ARG A 16 -15.61 3.05 1.86
CA ARG A 16 -16.54 2.05 2.40
C ARG A 16 -16.17 1.60 3.81
N TYR A 17 -14.90 1.68 4.23
CA TYR A 17 -14.51 1.30 5.59
C TYR A 17 -15.30 2.05 6.68
N LEU A 18 -15.73 3.30 6.41
CA LEU A 18 -16.56 4.08 7.34
C LEU A 18 -17.93 3.46 7.64
N LYS A 19 -18.38 2.48 6.85
CA LYS A 19 -19.66 1.78 7.06
C LYS A 19 -19.59 0.72 8.15
N TRP A 20 -18.39 0.39 8.63
CA TRP A 20 -18.18 -0.71 9.58
C TRP A 20 -17.28 -0.27 10.74
N SER A 21 -17.41 -0.97 11.86
CA SER A 21 -16.48 -0.85 12.98
C SER A 21 -15.51 -2.02 12.96
N PHE A 22 -14.21 -1.72 12.90
CA PHE A 22 -13.15 -2.71 12.84
C PHE A 22 -12.42 -2.83 14.17
N ARG A 23 -12.03 -4.05 14.54
CA ARG A 23 -11.08 -4.30 15.64
C ARG A 23 -9.68 -3.88 15.20
N ASN A 24 -8.79 -3.63 16.15
CA ASN A 24 -7.43 -3.15 15.86
C ASN A 24 -6.59 -4.12 15.02
N ASN A 25 -6.85 -5.43 15.08
CA ASN A 25 -6.15 -6.44 14.30
C ASN A 25 -6.62 -6.52 12.83
N PHE A 26 -7.49 -5.61 12.38
CA PHE A 26 -7.79 -5.41 10.97
C PHE A 26 -6.97 -4.25 10.44
N TRP A 27 -6.14 -4.53 9.45
CA TRP A 27 -5.37 -3.53 8.71
C TRP A 27 -6.14 -3.21 7.44
N LEU A 28 -6.35 -1.93 7.18
CA LEU A 28 -7.23 -1.44 6.14
C LEU A 28 -6.41 -0.89 4.99
N GLY A 29 -6.53 -1.51 3.82
CA GLY A 29 -5.70 -1.20 2.68
C GLY A 29 -6.49 -0.73 1.47
N GLN A 30 -5.86 0.08 0.64
CA GLN A 30 -6.37 0.34 -0.70
C GLN A 30 -5.44 -0.23 -1.78
N THR A 31 -6.02 -0.66 -2.89
CA THR A 31 -5.27 -1.00 -4.11
C THR A 31 -5.15 0.22 -5.00
N VAL A 32 -3.93 0.52 -5.45
CA VAL A 32 -3.66 1.55 -6.45
C VAL A 32 -3.04 0.86 -7.67
N VAL A 33 -3.72 0.96 -8.82
CA VAL A 33 -3.24 0.45 -10.13
C VAL A 33 -3.01 1.62 -11.10
N HIS A 34 -3.78 2.68 -10.97
CA HIS A 34 -3.62 3.93 -11.72
C HIS A 34 -3.58 5.11 -10.77
N LYS A 35 -3.17 6.28 -11.28
CA LYS A 35 -3.07 7.46 -10.43
C LYS A 35 -4.39 7.90 -9.85
N GLU A 36 -5.43 7.72 -10.64
CA GLU A 36 -6.81 8.09 -10.36
C GLU A 36 -7.47 7.14 -9.34
N ASP A 37 -6.86 5.97 -9.07
CA ASP A 37 -7.34 5.03 -8.06
C ASP A 37 -7.03 5.50 -6.64
N PHE A 38 -6.04 6.38 -6.45
CA PHE A 38 -5.65 6.80 -5.12
C PHE A 38 -6.76 7.61 -4.47
N VAL A 39 -7.23 7.13 -3.33
CA VAL A 39 -8.18 7.84 -2.49
C VAL A 39 -7.55 8.07 -1.12
N TYR A 40 -7.77 9.25 -0.54
CA TYR A 40 -7.37 9.48 0.84
C TYR A 40 -8.03 8.46 1.76
N MET A 41 -7.21 7.74 2.52
CA MET A 41 -7.70 6.77 3.48
C MET A 41 -8.55 7.48 4.54
N PRO A 42 -9.66 6.88 4.98
CA PRO A 42 -10.48 7.47 6.02
C PRO A 42 -9.68 7.64 7.31
N ASP A 43 -10.00 8.70 8.07
CA ASP A 43 -9.39 8.95 9.36
C ASP A 43 -9.93 7.98 10.41
N VAL A 44 -9.25 6.83 10.51
CA VAL A 44 -9.57 5.75 11.44
C VAL A 44 -8.31 5.26 12.13
N LYS A 45 -8.47 4.80 13.37
CA LYS A 45 -7.36 4.35 14.25
C LYS A 45 -6.67 3.06 13.79
N ASN A 46 -7.26 2.33 12.84
CA ASN A 46 -6.67 1.11 12.32
C ASN A 46 -5.38 1.43 11.55
N THR A 47 -4.46 0.47 11.52
CA THR A 47 -3.32 0.50 10.60
C THR A 47 -3.82 0.56 9.16
N LYS A 48 -3.27 1.50 8.39
CA LYS A 48 -3.67 1.80 7.01
C LYS A 48 -2.51 1.52 6.07
N PHE A 49 -2.79 0.88 4.95
CA PHE A 49 -1.74 0.58 3.96
C PHE A 49 -2.17 0.88 2.53
N VAL A 50 -1.19 1.06 1.65
CA VAL A 50 -1.42 1.18 0.21
C VAL A 50 -0.71 0.03 -0.48
N SER A 51 -1.47 -0.77 -1.24
CA SER A 51 -0.93 -1.81 -2.10
C SER A 51 -0.85 -1.29 -3.53
N PHE A 52 0.36 -1.00 -3.98
CA PHE A 52 0.65 -0.72 -5.38
C PHE A 52 0.72 -2.05 -6.12
N GLU A 53 -0.34 -2.36 -6.86
CA GLU A 53 -0.36 -3.52 -7.77
C GLU A 53 0.05 -3.01 -9.16
N PRO A 54 0.69 -3.84 -10.03
CA PRO A 54 1.44 -3.37 -11.19
C PRO A 54 0.70 -2.28 -11.96
N LEU A 55 1.24 -1.07 -11.80
CA LEU A 55 0.77 0.16 -12.38
C LEU A 55 1.01 0.05 -13.87
N LEU A 56 -0.07 0.09 -14.64
CA LEU A 56 0.00 0.06 -16.10
C LEU A 56 0.48 1.40 -16.66
N ASP A 57 0.43 2.47 -15.85
CA ASP A 57 0.87 3.81 -16.21
C ASP A 57 2.27 4.12 -15.71
N GLU A 58 3.05 4.81 -16.54
CA GLU A 58 4.43 5.23 -16.27
C GLU A 58 4.54 6.33 -15.21
N ASN A 59 3.41 6.90 -14.77
CA ASN A 59 3.39 8.04 -13.87
C ASN A 59 2.30 7.92 -12.82
N ILE A 60 2.73 7.72 -11.57
CA ILE A 60 1.83 7.81 -10.42
C ILE A 60 1.76 9.21 -9.82
N GLY A 61 2.65 10.13 -10.20
CA GLY A 61 2.76 11.44 -9.58
C GLY A 61 3.08 11.38 -8.08
N GLU A 62 3.02 12.53 -7.44
CA GLU A 62 3.15 12.64 -5.99
C GLU A 62 1.76 12.61 -5.33
N TYR A 63 1.63 11.88 -4.23
CA TYR A 63 0.44 11.93 -3.40
C TYR A 63 0.80 12.31 -1.98
N TYR A 64 -0.19 12.88 -1.32
CA TYR A 64 -0.10 13.12 0.10
C TYR A 64 -0.56 11.87 0.86
N TYR A 65 0.38 11.05 1.31
CA TYR A 65 0.11 9.79 2.01
C TYR A 65 -0.08 9.95 3.53
N LYS A 66 -0.56 11.12 3.98
CA LYS A 66 -0.75 11.37 5.41
C LYS A 66 -1.68 10.33 6.02
N GLY A 67 -1.24 9.74 7.13
CA GLY A 67 -1.98 8.71 7.84
C GLY A 67 -1.87 7.31 7.21
N VAL A 68 -1.07 7.11 6.16
CA VAL A 68 -0.72 5.77 5.71
C VAL A 68 0.45 5.25 6.52
N ASP A 69 0.33 4.03 7.03
CA ASP A 69 1.29 3.41 7.95
C ASP A 69 2.24 2.45 7.23
N TRP A 70 1.88 1.98 6.02
CA TRP A 70 2.66 0.98 5.29
C TRP A 70 2.42 1.00 3.78
N PHE A 71 3.47 0.83 2.99
CA PHE A 71 3.36 0.59 1.55
C PHE A 71 3.73 -0.84 1.20
N ILE A 72 2.92 -1.46 0.33
CA ILE A 72 3.18 -2.77 -0.25
C ILE A 72 3.32 -2.58 -1.76
N ILE A 73 4.42 -3.06 -2.34
CA ILE A 73 4.66 -3.02 -3.77
C ILE A 73 4.61 -4.44 -4.33
N GLY A 74 3.64 -4.68 -5.20
CA GLY A 74 3.45 -5.94 -5.91
C GLY A 74 4.04 -5.93 -7.32
N GLY A 75 3.96 -7.09 -7.96
CA GLY A 75 4.20 -7.27 -9.39
C GLY A 75 3.50 -8.53 -9.86
N LEU A 76 3.10 -8.57 -11.13
CA LEU A 76 2.42 -9.73 -11.71
C LEU A 76 3.43 -10.52 -12.54
N SER A 77 4.13 -11.52 -11.99
CA SER A 77 4.97 -12.39 -12.83
C SER A 77 4.11 -13.38 -13.63
N PRO A 78 4.30 -13.59 -14.95
CA PRO A 78 5.35 -13.07 -15.85
C PRO A 78 5.00 -11.75 -16.59
N LYS A 79 3.84 -11.14 -16.28
CA LYS A 79 3.24 -9.96 -16.93
C LYS A 79 3.67 -8.64 -16.22
N PRO A 80 2.99 -7.46 -16.32
CA PRO A 80 3.64 -6.18 -16.12
C PRO A 80 4.20 -5.99 -14.72
N ARG A 81 5.35 -5.32 -14.68
CA ARG A 81 5.99 -4.77 -13.50
C ARG A 81 5.89 -3.25 -13.60
N HIS A 82 5.92 -2.57 -12.46
CA HIS A 82 6.14 -1.13 -12.46
C HIS A 82 7.43 -0.80 -13.23
N SER A 83 7.47 0.34 -13.91
CA SER A 83 8.74 0.88 -14.39
C SER A 83 9.64 1.19 -13.19
N ASP A 84 10.96 1.16 -13.38
CA ASP A 84 11.90 1.56 -12.32
C ASP A 84 11.65 3.01 -11.87
N GLN A 85 11.18 3.87 -12.78
CA GLN A 85 10.75 5.22 -12.47
C GLN A 85 9.57 5.24 -11.49
N CYS A 86 8.52 4.44 -11.73
CA CYS A 86 7.39 4.33 -10.79
C CYS A 86 7.85 3.85 -9.42
N ILE A 87 8.72 2.83 -9.37
CA ILE A 87 9.29 2.33 -8.11
C ILE A 87 10.03 3.43 -7.37
N ASN A 88 10.90 4.18 -8.06
CA ASN A 88 11.67 5.26 -7.46
C ASN A 88 10.77 6.39 -6.93
N ILE A 89 9.66 6.70 -7.62
CA ILE A 89 8.68 7.67 -7.12
C ILE A 89 8.02 7.15 -5.84
N ILE A 90 7.54 5.89 -5.82
CA ILE A 90 6.92 5.29 -4.61
C ILE A 90 7.91 5.30 -3.44
N LEU A 91 9.14 4.86 -3.68
CA LEU A 91 10.19 4.81 -2.65
C LEU A 91 10.56 6.21 -2.15
N GLY A 92 10.64 7.20 -3.03
CA GLY A 92 10.88 8.60 -2.68
C GLY A 92 9.77 9.16 -1.79
N GLN A 93 8.51 8.88 -2.13
CA GLN A 93 7.36 9.28 -1.30
C GLN A 93 7.38 8.57 0.05
N ALA A 94 7.65 7.27 0.07
CA ALA A 94 7.78 6.51 1.31
C ALA A 94 8.85 7.10 2.24
N SER A 95 10.03 7.42 1.67
CA SER A 95 11.13 8.06 2.41
C SER A 95 10.74 9.45 2.92
N LYS A 96 10.06 10.26 2.10
CA LYS A 96 9.61 11.62 2.47
C LYS A 96 8.64 11.61 3.66
N PHE A 97 7.80 10.59 3.75
CA PHE A 97 6.79 10.46 4.81
C PHE A 97 7.20 9.49 5.94
N GLY A 98 8.38 8.88 5.88
CA GLY A 98 8.83 7.90 6.87
C GLY A 98 7.97 6.62 6.89
N VAL A 99 7.39 6.24 5.75
CA VAL A 99 6.51 5.07 5.64
C VAL A 99 7.35 3.84 5.27
N PRO A 100 7.27 2.73 6.05
CA PRO A 100 7.98 1.51 5.70
C PRO A 100 7.42 0.89 4.41
N VAL A 101 8.29 0.23 3.65
CA VAL A 101 7.94 -0.41 2.36
C VAL A 101 8.22 -1.90 2.37
N PHE A 102 7.24 -2.68 1.91
CA PHE A 102 7.39 -4.10 1.63
C PHE A 102 7.24 -4.39 0.14
N ILE A 103 8.29 -4.89 -0.50
CA ILE A 103 8.29 -5.32 -1.89
C ILE A 103 8.08 -6.84 -1.94
N LYS A 104 7.02 -7.30 -2.61
CA LYS A 104 6.75 -8.73 -2.76
C LYS A 104 7.86 -9.40 -3.58
N HIS A 105 8.33 -10.57 -3.15
CA HIS A 105 9.38 -11.31 -3.84
C HIS A 105 9.07 -11.63 -5.32
N ASN A 106 7.79 -11.88 -5.63
CA ASN A 106 7.35 -12.19 -6.99
C ASN A 106 7.38 -10.98 -7.93
N ALA A 107 7.63 -9.77 -7.41
CA ALA A 107 7.69 -8.56 -8.21
C ALA A 107 9.03 -8.39 -8.95
N ARG A 108 10.11 -9.03 -8.46
CA ARG A 108 11.41 -9.12 -9.15
C ARG A 108 11.98 -7.75 -9.60
N TYR A 109 11.83 -6.71 -8.78
CA TYR A 109 12.51 -5.43 -8.97
C TYR A 109 13.99 -5.54 -8.58
N SER A 110 14.82 -4.63 -9.08
CA SER A 110 16.24 -4.53 -8.72
C SER A 110 16.46 -4.17 -7.25
N VAL A 111 15.53 -3.39 -6.68
CA VAL A 111 15.51 -3.02 -5.26
C VAL A 111 14.73 -4.06 -4.47
N VAL A 112 15.31 -4.49 -3.35
CA VAL A 112 14.68 -5.39 -2.37
C VAL A 112 14.52 -4.64 -1.05
N LYS A 113 13.30 -4.54 -0.54
CA LYS A 113 12.95 -3.86 0.72
C LYS A 113 11.81 -4.60 1.39
N GLN A 114 11.99 -4.96 2.67
CA GLN A 114 11.01 -5.71 3.47
C GLN A 114 10.90 -5.09 4.86
N GLU A 115 10.35 -3.88 4.89
CA GLU A 115 10.09 -3.14 6.11
C GLU A 115 8.62 -3.29 6.51
N PHE A 116 8.36 -3.29 7.80
CA PHE A 116 7.05 -3.50 8.38
C PHE A 116 6.64 -2.29 9.23
N PRO A 117 5.34 -1.99 9.33
CA PRO A 117 4.85 -0.93 10.21
C PRO A 117 5.06 -1.31 11.67
N SER A 118 5.04 -0.32 12.55
CA SER A 118 5.11 -0.53 13.99
C SER A 118 3.95 -1.41 14.49
N GLY A 119 4.26 -2.36 15.37
CA GLY A 119 3.26 -3.28 15.94
C GLY A 119 3.02 -4.56 15.13
N MET A 120 3.90 -4.87 14.16
CA MET A 120 4.03 -6.21 13.57
C MET A 120 5.00 -7.08 14.35
#